data_AF-A0A6S7JMX9-F1
#
_entry.id   AF-A0A6S7JMX9-F1
#
_cell.length_a   1.000
_cell.length_b   1.000
_cell.length_c   1.000
_cell.angle_alpha   90.00
_cell.angle_beta   90.00
_cell.angle_gamma   90.00
#
_symmetry.space_group_name_H-M   'P 1'
#
loop_
_entity.id
_entity.type
_entity.pdbx_description
1 polymer ?
#
loop_
_entity_poly.entity_id
_entity_poly.type
_entity_poly.pdbx_seq_one_letter_code
_entity_poly.pdbx_strand_id
1 'polypeptide(L)'
;MVATPKKNSVDSTQDNPEVLEPFDTLPPSAIEDECHVSNSAADGSGDEEPPHPRKELIYVGAKKNLRKKVVMDVEEISEILHQYHSNPMGGHSGINNNLAKVSQYYIWNGIKEDVVEYCKTCDRCQRYEKLKTQAPELKSIEVNKALELVGMDLIGPLPTTDAGYKYVITFTDYYTKFVDFYPLKEKAAAGIARCIKTFVCRWGALCRLLSDQGREFVAK
;
A
#
# COMPACT_ATOMS: atom_id res chain seq x y z
N MET A 1 -0.69 -28.65 33.27
CA MET A 1 0.43 -27.74 33.60
C MET A 1 0.85 -27.06 32.31
N VAL A 2 0.61 -25.76 32.24
CA VAL A 2 0.80 -24.92 31.03
C VAL A 2 2.23 -24.39 31.04
N ALA A 3 2.98 -24.59 29.96
CA ALA A 3 4.32 -24.04 29.78
C ALA A 3 4.25 -22.82 28.85
N THR A 4 4.62 -21.66 29.40
CA THR A 4 4.82 -20.38 28.70
C THR A 4 6.29 -20.22 28.28
N PRO A 5 6.60 -19.58 27.13
CA PRO A 5 7.97 -19.22 26.77
C PRO A 5 8.42 -17.87 27.36
N LYS A 6 9.69 -17.82 27.78
CA LYS A 6 10.39 -16.65 28.33
C LYS A 6 10.52 -15.50 27.32
N LYS A 7 10.25 -14.28 27.77
CA LYS A 7 10.53 -13.02 27.07
C LYS A 7 11.95 -12.55 27.39
N ASN A 8 12.72 -12.18 26.37
CA ASN A 8 13.96 -11.42 26.52
C ASN A 8 13.66 -9.92 26.55
N SER A 9 14.38 -9.23 27.43
CA SER A 9 14.33 -7.80 27.73
C SER A 9 14.86 -6.94 26.58
N VAL A 10 14.13 -5.87 26.27
CA VAL A 10 14.68 -4.70 25.57
C VAL A 10 14.42 -3.51 26.50
N ASP A 11 15.51 -2.91 26.98
CA ASP A 11 15.53 -1.64 27.68
C ASP A 11 15.75 -0.53 26.64
N SER A 12 14.91 0.50 26.66
CA SER A 12 15.24 1.84 26.17
C SER A 12 14.09 2.77 26.54
N THR A 13 14.25 3.40 27.70
CA THR A 13 14.01 4.83 27.96
C THR A 13 12.88 5.52 27.20
N GLN A 14 11.93 6.00 28.00
CA GLN A 14 10.84 6.92 27.71
C GLN A 14 11.25 8.10 26.83
N ASP A 15 10.44 8.40 25.81
CA ASP A 15 10.27 9.77 25.32
C ASP A 15 8.79 10.02 25.03
N ASN A 16 8.32 11.11 25.63
CA ASN A 16 6.95 11.61 25.68
C ASN A 16 6.58 12.23 24.32
N PRO A 17 5.42 11.95 23.71
CA PRO A 17 5.04 12.58 22.45
C PRO A 17 4.64 14.04 22.71
N GLU A 18 5.55 14.96 22.38
CA GLU A 18 5.24 16.39 22.29
C GLU A 18 4.28 16.59 21.11
N VAL A 19 3.04 16.94 21.45
CA VAL A 19 1.95 17.23 20.52
C VAL A 19 2.37 18.41 19.64
N LEU A 20 2.53 18.16 18.34
CA LEU A 20 2.76 19.21 17.35
C LEU A 20 1.47 20.02 17.19
N GLU A 21 1.46 21.23 17.73
CA GLU A 21 0.42 22.24 17.51
C GLU A 21 0.23 22.55 16.01
N PRO A 22 -0.99 22.85 15.55
CA PRO A 22 -1.28 23.12 14.14
C PRO A 22 -0.63 24.44 13.70
N PHE A 23 0.22 24.39 12.67
CA PHE A 23 0.68 25.59 11.96
C PHE A 23 -0.43 26.09 11.03
N ASP A 24 -1.52 26.61 11.59
CA ASP A 24 -2.55 27.29 10.82
C ASP A 24 -2.39 28.82 10.94
N THR A 25 -2.23 29.42 9.76
CA THR A 25 -2.36 30.86 9.43
C THR A 25 -1.30 31.82 10.00
N LEU A 26 -0.54 32.42 9.08
CA LEU A 26 0.19 33.66 9.34
C LEU A 26 -0.83 34.76 9.72
N PRO A 27 -0.67 35.48 10.84
CA PRO A 27 -1.49 36.66 11.10
C PRO A 27 -1.22 37.74 10.04
N PRO A 28 -2.26 38.41 9.51
CA PRO A 28 -2.13 39.42 8.43
C PRO A 28 -1.28 40.65 8.77
N SER A 29 -0.80 40.80 10.01
CA SER A 29 -0.26 42.06 10.56
C SER A 29 1.26 42.15 10.61
N ALA A 30 2.02 41.24 9.99
CA ALA A 30 3.49 41.23 10.09
C ALA A 30 4.21 41.84 8.87
N ILE A 31 3.48 42.50 7.97
CA ILE A 31 4.04 43.22 6.83
C ILE A 31 3.99 44.71 7.15
N GLU A 32 4.90 45.19 8.00
CA GLU A 32 5.29 46.60 8.12
C GLU A 32 6.41 46.65 9.17
N ASP A 33 7.66 46.60 8.71
CA ASP A 33 8.67 47.65 8.98
C ASP A 33 10.12 47.18 8.78
N GLU A 34 10.88 48.10 8.18
CA GLU A 34 12.35 48.26 8.18
C GLU A 34 13.18 47.27 7.34
N CYS A 35 13.27 47.57 6.05
CA CYS A 35 14.27 47.03 5.12
C CYS A 35 15.65 47.65 5.40
N HIS A 36 16.61 46.86 5.88
CA HIS A 36 18.01 47.28 5.94
C HIS A 36 18.73 46.88 4.64
N VAL A 37 19.03 47.88 3.81
CA VAL A 37 19.69 47.73 2.51
C VAL A 37 21.20 47.81 2.69
N SER A 38 21.93 46.79 2.24
CA SER A 38 23.39 46.87 2.06
C SER A 38 23.72 46.64 0.58
N ASN A 39 24.21 47.70 -0.09
CA ASN A 39 24.68 47.65 -1.47
C ASN A 39 26.22 47.63 -1.51
N SER A 40 26.79 46.82 -2.38
CA SER A 40 28.21 46.90 -2.79
C SER A 40 28.29 47.05 -4.30
N ALA A 41 29.03 48.07 -4.76
CA ALA A 41 29.14 48.49 -6.16
C ALA A 41 30.30 47.81 -6.91
N ALA A 42 30.11 47.58 -8.21
CA ALA A 42 31.18 47.39 -9.18
C ALA A 42 30.74 47.91 -10.57
N ASP A 43 31.66 48.62 -11.23
CA ASP A 43 31.55 49.33 -12.52
C ASP A 43 31.47 48.41 -13.76
N GLY A 44 30.85 48.91 -14.84
CA GLY A 44 31.21 48.52 -16.22
C GLY A 44 30.05 48.31 -17.21
N SER A 45 29.78 49.36 -18.00
CA SER A 45 28.93 49.53 -19.21
C SER A 45 28.55 48.31 -20.07
N GLY A 46 27.25 48.21 -20.39
CA GLY A 46 26.66 47.44 -21.49
C GLY A 46 25.12 47.48 -21.44
N ASP A 47 24.47 48.03 -22.46
CA ASP A 47 23.03 48.28 -22.56
C ASP A 47 22.18 47.00 -22.77
N GLU A 48 22.03 46.19 -21.72
CA GLU A 48 20.82 45.41 -21.47
C GLU A 48 20.47 45.63 -20.00
N GLU A 49 19.29 46.20 -19.73
CA GLU A 49 18.81 46.32 -18.35
C GLU A 49 18.74 44.90 -17.75
N PRO A 50 19.61 44.56 -16.78
CA PRO A 50 19.67 43.21 -16.26
C PRO A 50 18.30 42.87 -15.68
N PRO A 51 17.80 41.62 -15.85
CA PRO A 51 16.55 41.21 -15.22
C PRO A 51 16.66 41.58 -13.75
N HIS A 52 15.78 42.48 -13.30
CA HIS A 52 15.91 43.08 -11.97
C HIS A 52 16.15 41.97 -10.96
N PRO A 53 17.13 42.10 -10.05
CA PRO A 53 17.44 41.05 -9.10
C PRO A 53 16.15 40.68 -8.38
N ARG A 54 15.66 39.45 -8.60
CA ARG A 54 14.46 38.95 -7.92
C ARG A 54 14.75 39.08 -6.44
N LYS A 55 14.07 40.04 -5.78
CA LYS A 55 14.22 40.27 -4.35
C LYS A 55 13.81 38.98 -3.65
N GLU A 56 14.79 38.28 -3.09
CA GLU A 56 14.53 37.05 -2.35
C GLU A 56 13.89 37.41 -1.01
N LEU A 57 12.64 36.98 -0.81
CA LEU A 57 11.94 37.18 0.44
C LEU A 57 12.35 36.08 1.42
N ILE A 58 12.76 36.48 2.63
CA ILE A 58 13.17 35.55 3.69
C ILE A 58 12.26 35.75 4.90
N TYR A 59 11.60 34.68 5.31
CA TYR A 59 10.89 34.61 6.58
C TYR A 59 11.90 34.40 7.71
N VAL A 60 11.87 35.28 8.71
CA VAL A 60 12.68 35.17 9.92
C VAL A 60 11.75 34.89 11.10
N GLY A 61 11.88 33.70 11.69
CA GLY A 61 11.09 33.32 12.85
C GLY A 61 11.51 34.06 14.13
N ALA A 62 10.66 34.03 15.15
CA ALA A 62 10.94 34.63 16.46
C ALA A 62 12.26 34.15 17.11
N LYS A 63 12.74 32.95 16.74
CA LYS A 63 14.09 32.47 17.05
C LYS A 63 15.05 32.96 15.97
N LYS A 64 16.07 33.75 16.34
CA LYS A 64 17.03 34.43 15.43
C LYS A 64 17.72 33.56 14.36
N ASN A 65 17.69 32.23 14.51
CA ASN A 65 18.32 31.27 13.59
C ASN A 65 17.35 30.62 12.60
N LEU A 66 16.04 30.84 12.71
CA LEU A 66 15.08 30.28 11.77
C LEU A 66 14.92 31.23 10.59
N ARG A 67 15.57 30.90 9.47
CA ARG A 67 15.43 31.61 8.18
C ARG A 67 14.91 30.64 7.14
N LYS A 68 13.81 30.99 6.48
CA LYS A 68 13.23 30.21 5.38
C LYS A 68 13.00 31.11 4.19
N LYS A 69 13.24 30.61 2.99
CA LYS A 69 12.91 31.32 1.75
C LYS A 69 11.39 31.31 1.55
N VAL A 70 10.81 32.49 1.32
CA VAL A 70 9.41 32.61 0.91
C VAL A 70 9.35 32.40 -0.60
N VAL A 71 8.57 31.42 -1.03
CA VAL A 71 8.38 31.09 -2.45
C VAL A 71 6.96 31.51 -2.85
N MET A 72 6.83 32.21 -3.97
CA MET A 72 5.53 32.63 -4.51
C MET A 72 5.31 32.18 -5.95
N ASP A 73 6.39 31.75 -6.62
CA ASP A 73 6.41 31.36 -8.02
C ASP A 73 6.03 29.87 -8.15
N VAL A 74 5.02 29.56 -8.98
CA VAL A 74 4.47 28.20 -9.09
C VAL A 74 5.48 27.26 -9.72
N GLU A 75 6.26 27.76 -10.68
CA GLU A 75 7.34 27.06 -11.34
C GLU A 75 8.45 26.69 -10.34
N GLU A 76 8.82 27.62 -9.44
CA GLU A 76 9.79 27.35 -8.37
C GLU A 76 9.26 26.31 -7.37
N ILE A 77 7.98 26.38 -7.00
CA ILE A 77 7.33 25.37 -6.14
C ILE A 77 7.43 23.98 -6.81
N SER A 78 7.09 23.87 -8.10
CA SER A 78 7.16 22.62 -8.84
C SER A 78 8.58 22.05 -8.87
N GLU A 79 9.59 22.90 -9.08
CA GLU A 79 11.00 22.49 -9.09
C GLU A 79 11.45 21.99 -7.72
N ILE A 80 11.07 22.70 -6.63
CA ILE A 80 11.36 22.27 -5.26
C ILE A 80 10.72 20.90 -4.98
N LEU A 81 9.44 20.72 -5.32
CA LEU A 81 8.76 19.43 -5.12
C LEU A 81 9.43 18.31 -5.91
N HIS A 82 9.83 18.59 -7.17
CA HIS A 82 10.56 17.64 -7.98
C HIS A 82 11.92 17.27 -7.35
N GLN A 83 12.69 18.23 -6.85
CA GLN A 83 13.98 18.01 -6.22
C GLN A 83 13.90 17.19 -4.93
N TYR A 84 12.91 17.46 -4.08
CA TYR A 84 12.80 16.80 -2.78
C TYR A 84 12.08 15.44 -2.85
N HIS A 85 11.24 15.23 -3.88
CA HIS A 85 10.53 13.97 -4.08
C HIS A 85 11.13 13.09 -5.18
N SER A 86 11.23 13.60 -6.41
CA SER A 86 11.43 12.78 -7.63
C SER A 86 12.89 12.61 -8.03
N ASN A 87 13.75 13.55 -7.64
CA ASN A 87 15.18 13.45 -7.85
C ASN A 87 15.74 12.20 -7.13
N PRO A 88 16.76 11.51 -7.68
CA PRO A 88 17.51 10.47 -6.97
C PRO A 88 17.80 10.73 -5.48
N MET A 89 18.08 11.99 -5.09
CA MET A 89 18.31 12.36 -3.68
C MET A 89 17.01 12.41 -2.84
N GLY A 90 15.88 12.74 -3.46
CA GLY A 90 14.56 12.75 -2.84
C GLY A 90 13.96 11.36 -2.63
N GLY A 91 14.29 10.44 -3.53
CA GLY A 91 14.09 9.00 -3.38
C GLY A 91 12.62 8.57 -3.25
N HIS A 92 11.67 9.37 -3.74
CA HIS A 92 10.23 9.12 -3.60
C HIS A 92 9.78 8.92 -2.15
N SER A 93 10.40 9.69 -1.24
CA SER A 93 10.08 9.65 0.18
C SER A 93 8.59 9.94 0.43
N GLY A 94 8.00 9.31 1.45
CA GLY A 94 6.60 9.54 1.81
C GLY A 94 6.31 11.01 2.18
N ILE A 95 5.02 11.37 2.14
CA ILE A 95 4.50 12.74 2.32
C ILE A 95 5.12 13.44 3.54
N ASN A 96 5.10 12.81 4.72
CA ASN A 96 5.60 13.44 5.95
C ASN A 96 7.10 13.77 5.88
N ASN A 97 7.90 12.91 5.26
CA ASN A 97 9.33 13.14 5.12
C ASN A 97 9.62 14.27 4.11
N ASN A 98 8.88 14.28 3.00
CA ASN A 98 8.96 15.37 2.02
C ASN A 98 8.57 16.71 2.66
N LEU A 99 7.43 16.76 3.36
CA LEU A 99 6.95 17.96 4.02
C LEU A 99 7.96 18.47 5.05
N ALA A 100 8.54 17.58 5.86
CA ALA A 100 9.54 17.93 6.85
C ALA A 100 10.79 18.55 6.20
N LYS A 101 11.32 17.95 5.13
CA LYS A 101 12.52 18.44 4.43
C LYS A 101 12.27 19.78 3.73
N VAL A 102 11.17 19.91 3.01
CA VAL A 102 10.83 21.14 2.28
C VAL A 102 10.57 22.28 3.28
N SER A 103 9.81 22.02 4.35
CA SER A 103 9.48 23.02 5.36
C SER A 103 10.67 23.48 6.21
N GLN A 104 11.83 22.82 6.13
CA GLN A 104 13.05 23.30 6.78
C GLN A 104 13.61 24.55 6.12
N TYR A 105 13.53 24.64 4.79
CA TYR A 105 14.20 25.66 4.00
C TYR A 105 13.23 26.64 3.33
N TYR A 106 11.99 26.22 3.07
CA TYR A 106 11.02 26.98 2.30
C TYR A 106 9.71 27.20 3.06
N ILE A 107 9.00 28.25 2.69
CA ILE A 107 7.63 28.53 3.12
C ILE A 107 6.85 29.15 1.96
N TRP A 108 5.62 28.69 1.75
CA TRP A 108 4.65 29.31 0.86
C TRP A 108 3.24 28.95 1.35
N ASN A 109 2.24 29.63 0.81
CA ASN A 109 0.85 29.34 1.13
C ASN A 109 0.44 28.00 0.51
N GLY A 110 -0.01 27.03 1.31
CA GLY A 110 -0.44 25.72 0.80
C GLY A 110 0.66 24.65 0.67
N ILE A 111 1.84 24.85 1.28
CA ILE A 111 2.97 23.91 1.22
C ILE A 111 2.60 22.45 1.53
N LYS A 112 1.69 22.23 2.48
CA LYS A 112 1.27 20.89 2.86
C LYS A 112 0.41 20.25 1.78
N GLU A 113 -0.55 21.01 1.26
CA GLU A 113 -1.48 20.60 0.22
C GLU A 113 -0.70 20.24 -1.05
N ASP A 114 0.25 21.08 -1.46
CA ASP A 114 1.07 20.84 -2.65
C ASP A 114 1.96 19.61 -2.50
N VAL A 115 2.61 19.42 -1.35
CA VAL A 115 3.43 18.22 -1.09
C VAL A 115 2.58 16.94 -1.12
N VAL A 116 1.38 16.99 -0.51
CA VAL A 116 0.44 15.86 -0.52
C VAL A 116 0.02 15.54 -1.93
N GLU A 117 -0.40 16.54 -2.70
CA GLU A 117 -0.88 16.37 -4.07
C GLU A 117 0.22 15.85 -4.99
N TYR A 118 1.43 16.40 -4.90
CA TYR A 118 2.57 15.96 -5.70
C TYR A 118 2.92 14.48 -5.42
N CYS A 119 2.94 14.07 -4.16
CA CYS A 119 3.21 12.66 -3.81
C CYS A 119 2.11 11.71 -4.30
N LYS A 120 0.84 12.13 -4.24
CA LYS A 120 -0.31 11.33 -4.69
C LYS A 120 -0.39 11.21 -6.21
N THR A 121 0.05 12.23 -6.94
CA THR A 121 0.03 12.25 -8.41
C THR A 121 1.30 11.68 -9.04
N CYS A 122 2.32 11.37 -8.24
CA CYS A 122 3.55 10.74 -8.75
C CYS A 122 3.29 9.34 -9.30
N ASP A 123 3.39 9.17 -10.62
CA ASP A 123 3.19 7.89 -11.34
C ASP A 123 4.04 6.76 -10.77
N ARG A 124 5.32 7.03 -10.45
CA ARG A 124 6.19 6.03 -9.83
C ARG A 124 5.66 5.59 -8.48
N CYS A 125 5.34 6.51 -7.58
CA CYS A 125 4.77 6.15 -6.29
C CYS A 125 3.47 5.36 -6.45
N GLN A 126 2.56 5.78 -7.32
CA GLN A 126 1.27 5.11 -7.52
C GLN A 126 1.40 3.69 -8.10
N ARG A 127 2.40 3.43 -8.95
CA ARG A 127 2.67 2.06 -9.46
C ARG A 127 3.25 1.12 -8.41
N TYR A 128 4.06 1.65 -7.49
CA TYR A 128 4.74 0.86 -6.46
C TYR A 128 3.98 0.82 -5.12
N GLU A 129 3.04 1.74 -4.91
CA GLU A 129 2.19 1.75 -3.74
C GLU A 129 1.34 0.48 -3.74
N LYS A 130 1.57 -0.38 -2.75
CA LYS A 130 0.71 -1.53 -2.52
C LYS A 130 -0.67 -0.96 -2.24
N LEU A 131 -1.62 -1.19 -3.15
CA LEU A 131 -3.03 -0.96 -2.90
C LEU A 131 -3.33 -1.55 -1.51
N LYS A 132 -3.59 -0.67 -0.53
CA LYS A 132 -4.15 -1.07 0.76
C LYS A 132 -5.64 -1.32 0.53
N THR A 133 -5.98 -2.13 -0.45
CA THR A 133 -7.32 -2.69 -0.56
C THR A 133 -7.45 -3.58 0.66
N GLN A 134 -8.24 -3.12 1.64
CA GLN A 134 -8.77 -4.03 2.63
C GLN A 134 -9.47 -5.13 1.84
N ALA A 135 -8.97 -6.37 1.97
CA ALA A 135 -9.62 -7.50 1.35
C ALA A 135 -11.08 -7.50 1.82
N PRO A 136 -12.05 -7.71 0.93
CA PRO A 136 -13.45 -7.79 1.34
C PRO A 136 -13.61 -8.86 2.43
N GLU A 137 -14.52 -8.60 3.37
CA GLU A 137 -14.80 -9.52 4.45
C GLU A 137 -15.22 -10.89 3.89
N LEU A 138 -14.46 -11.94 4.23
CA LEU A 138 -14.78 -13.30 3.84
C LEU A 138 -15.99 -13.78 4.64
N LYS A 139 -17.09 -14.09 3.95
CA LYS A 139 -18.27 -14.69 4.57
C LYS A 139 -18.10 -16.20 4.65
N SER A 140 -18.34 -16.77 5.83
CA SER A 140 -18.41 -18.22 5.98
C SER A 140 -19.57 -18.77 5.15
N ILE A 141 -19.37 -19.95 4.56
CA ILE A 141 -20.44 -20.64 3.87
C ILE A 141 -21.30 -21.34 4.92
N GLU A 142 -22.56 -20.96 5.03
CA GLU A 142 -23.54 -21.60 5.92
C GLU A 142 -24.01 -22.93 5.34
N VAL A 143 -24.02 -23.98 6.19
CA VAL A 143 -24.45 -25.34 5.84
C VAL A 143 -25.19 -25.90 7.06
N ASN A 144 -26.41 -26.38 6.87
CA ASN A 144 -27.36 -26.73 7.93
C ASN A 144 -27.66 -28.22 8.06
N LYS A 145 -27.32 -29.03 7.05
CA LYS A 145 -27.51 -30.49 7.08
C LYS A 145 -26.44 -31.26 6.31
N ALA A 146 -26.30 -32.54 6.62
CA ALA A 146 -25.43 -33.45 5.88
C ALA A 146 -25.80 -33.48 4.38
N LEU A 147 -24.77 -33.53 3.52
CA LEU A 147 -24.89 -33.55 2.06
C LEU A 147 -25.52 -32.28 1.45
N GLU A 148 -25.70 -31.21 2.23
CA GLU A 148 -26.14 -29.93 1.66
C GLU A 148 -25.06 -29.29 0.79
N LEU A 149 -23.81 -29.32 1.25
CA LEU A 149 -22.66 -28.82 0.52
C LEU A 149 -21.50 -29.81 0.62
N VAL A 150 -21.08 -30.33 -0.52
CA VAL A 150 -19.93 -31.22 -0.62
C VAL A 150 -18.85 -30.52 -1.42
N GLY A 151 -17.65 -30.39 -0.83
CA GLY A 151 -16.46 -29.97 -1.55
C GLY A 151 -15.85 -31.13 -2.30
N MET A 152 -15.41 -30.87 -3.52
CA MET A 152 -14.71 -31.82 -4.37
C MET A 152 -13.34 -31.25 -4.72
N ASP A 153 -12.29 -32.01 -4.44
CA ASP A 153 -10.91 -31.61 -4.74
C ASP A 153 -10.10 -32.78 -5.30
N LEU A 154 -9.14 -32.49 -6.17
CA LEU A 154 -8.34 -33.48 -6.89
C LEU A 154 -6.86 -33.39 -6.50
N ILE A 155 -6.41 -34.38 -5.75
CA ILE A 155 -5.04 -34.48 -5.27
C ILE A 155 -4.17 -35.18 -6.33
N GLY A 156 -3.05 -34.57 -6.69
CA GLY A 156 -1.98 -35.19 -7.46
C GLY A 156 -1.41 -34.32 -8.59
N PRO A 157 -0.46 -34.85 -9.38
CA PRO A 157 -0.09 -36.27 -9.43
C PRO A 157 0.70 -36.75 -8.19
N LEU A 158 0.38 -37.96 -7.73
CA LEU A 158 1.09 -38.72 -6.70
C LEU A 158 2.00 -39.77 -7.35
N PRO A 159 2.94 -40.39 -6.60
CA PRO A 159 3.65 -41.57 -7.08
C PRO A 159 2.68 -42.62 -7.62
N THR A 160 3.00 -43.13 -8.81
CA THR A 160 2.10 -44.05 -9.51
C THR A 160 2.16 -45.41 -8.84
N THR A 161 1.00 -45.92 -8.44
CA THR A 161 0.83 -47.28 -7.92
C THR A 161 1.05 -48.31 -9.03
N ASP A 162 1.32 -49.57 -8.68
CA ASP A 162 1.45 -50.68 -9.66
C ASP A 162 0.20 -50.83 -10.54
N ALA A 163 -0.98 -50.47 -10.01
CA ALA A 163 -2.24 -50.49 -10.74
C ALA A 163 -2.46 -49.25 -11.66
N GLY A 164 -1.53 -48.29 -11.66
CA GLY A 164 -1.54 -47.11 -12.51
C GLY A 164 -2.31 -45.91 -11.95
N TYR A 165 -2.76 -45.94 -10.70
CA TYR A 165 -3.39 -44.78 -10.05
C TYR A 165 -2.35 -43.75 -9.62
N LYS A 166 -2.63 -42.48 -9.92
CA LYS A 166 -1.75 -41.34 -9.61
C LYS A 166 -2.50 -40.09 -9.16
N TYR A 167 -3.82 -40.15 -9.03
CA TYR A 167 -4.64 -39.07 -8.48
C TYR A 167 -5.64 -39.62 -7.47
N VAL A 168 -6.11 -38.77 -6.57
CA VAL A 168 -7.20 -39.07 -5.64
C VAL A 168 -8.20 -37.92 -5.69
N ILE A 169 -9.46 -38.22 -5.99
CA ILE A 169 -10.54 -37.25 -5.82
C ILE A 169 -11.15 -37.42 -4.43
N THR A 170 -11.39 -36.29 -3.78
CA THR A 170 -11.94 -36.21 -2.44
C THR A 170 -13.33 -35.60 -2.47
N PHE A 171 -14.22 -36.10 -1.63
CA PHE A 171 -15.54 -35.52 -1.37
C PHE A 171 -15.64 -35.20 0.11
N THR A 172 -15.69 -33.92 0.46
CA THR A 172 -15.77 -33.45 1.85
C THR A 172 -17.15 -32.87 2.12
N ASP A 173 -17.94 -33.48 2.99
CA ASP A 173 -19.21 -32.90 3.44
C ASP A 173 -18.95 -31.73 4.41
N TYR A 174 -19.45 -30.54 4.08
CA TYR A 174 -19.16 -29.34 4.88
C TYR A 174 -19.91 -29.31 6.21
N TYR A 175 -20.97 -30.09 6.37
CA TYR A 175 -21.70 -30.18 7.64
C TYR A 175 -21.03 -31.15 8.61
N THR A 176 -20.93 -32.43 8.23
CA THR A 176 -20.38 -33.49 9.11
C THR A 176 -18.85 -33.50 9.15
N LYS A 177 -18.18 -32.83 8.21
CA LYS A 177 -16.73 -32.89 7.99
C LYS A 177 -16.22 -34.28 7.59
N PHE A 178 -17.10 -35.19 7.22
CA PHE A 178 -16.71 -36.50 6.69
C PHE A 178 -16.06 -36.34 5.30
N VAL A 179 -15.04 -37.17 5.03
CA VAL A 179 -14.31 -37.17 3.76
C VAL A 179 -14.30 -38.58 3.16
N ASP A 180 -14.64 -38.66 1.88
CA ASP A 180 -14.57 -39.89 1.08
C ASP A 180 -13.54 -39.72 -0.06
N PHE A 181 -12.90 -40.82 -0.47
CA PHE A 181 -11.75 -40.80 -1.38
C PHE A 181 -11.90 -41.81 -2.51
N TYR A 182 -11.60 -41.40 -3.74
CA TYR A 182 -11.63 -42.28 -4.90
C TYR A 182 -10.35 -42.16 -5.73
N PRO A 183 -9.67 -43.28 -6.06
CA PRO A 183 -8.44 -43.24 -6.83
C PRO A 183 -8.74 -43.06 -8.33
N LEU A 184 -7.90 -42.28 -9.01
CA LEU A 184 -7.97 -42.00 -10.45
C LEU A 184 -6.61 -42.23 -11.13
N LYS A 185 -6.65 -42.81 -12.33
CA LYS A 185 -5.45 -42.94 -13.18
C LYS A 185 -5.15 -41.66 -13.94
N GLU A 186 -6.18 -40.90 -14.30
CA GLU A 186 -6.08 -39.67 -15.10
C GLU A 186 -7.12 -38.64 -14.63
N LYS A 187 -6.88 -37.36 -14.93
CA LYS A 187 -7.78 -36.23 -14.62
C LYS A 187 -8.92 -36.08 -15.65
N ALA A 188 -9.40 -37.17 -16.22
CA ALA A 188 -10.42 -37.13 -17.26
C ALA A 188 -11.82 -36.87 -16.66
N ALA A 189 -12.60 -35.98 -17.28
CA ALA A 189 -13.96 -35.64 -16.84
C ALA A 189 -14.87 -36.89 -16.70
N ALA A 190 -14.73 -37.88 -17.58
CA ALA A 190 -15.46 -39.14 -17.49
C ALA A 190 -15.11 -39.97 -16.24
N GLY A 191 -13.85 -39.93 -15.79
CA GLY A 191 -13.41 -40.56 -14.55
C GLY A 191 -14.01 -39.87 -13.33
N ILE A 192 -13.96 -38.54 -13.31
CA ILE A 192 -14.54 -37.70 -12.26
C ILE A 192 -16.06 -37.92 -12.17
N ALA A 193 -16.77 -37.92 -13.29
CA ALA A 193 -18.21 -38.19 -13.33
C ALA A 193 -18.57 -39.56 -12.75
N ARG A 194 -17.74 -40.59 -12.98
CA ARG A 194 -17.92 -41.92 -12.40
C ARG A 194 -17.71 -41.91 -10.87
N CYS A 195 -16.75 -41.14 -10.36
CA CYS A 195 -16.55 -40.96 -8.93
C CYS A 195 -17.75 -40.25 -8.30
N ILE A 196 -18.26 -39.17 -8.89
CA ILE A 196 -19.46 -38.46 -8.43
C ILE A 196 -20.65 -39.42 -8.39
N LYS A 197 -20.87 -40.19 -9.46
CA LYS A 197 -21.95 -41.19 -9.50
C LYS A 197 -21.82 -42.21 -8.37
N THR A 198 -20.61 -42.75 -8.16
CA THR A 198 -20.36 -43.73 -7.08
C THR A 198 -20.64 -43.13 -5.71
N PHE A 199 -20.18 -41.90 -5.46
CA PHE A 199 -20.43 -41.17 -4.22
C PHE A 199 -21.94 -40.99 -3.96
N VAL A 200 -22.68 -40.50 -4.97
CA VAL A 200 -24.14 -40.30 -4.86
C VAL A 200 -24.89 -41.61 -4.66
N CYS A 201 -24.50 -42.69 -5.34
CA CYS A 201 -25.12 -44.00 -5.14
C CYS A 201 -24.85 -44.58 -3.75
N ARG A 202 -23.73 -44.21 -3.11
CA ARG A 202 -23.34 -44.71 -1.79
C ARG A 202 -23.98 -43.91 -0.65
N TRP A 203 -23.97 -42.58 -0.74
CA TRP A 203 -24.32 -41.69 0.36
C TRP A 203 -25.66 -40.96 0.17
N GLY A 204 -26.16 -40.88 -1.07
CA GLY A 204 -27.35 -40.12 -1.43
C GLY A 204 -27.04 -38.86 -2.23
N ALA A 205 -28.10 -38.19 -2.68
CA ALA A 205 -27.98 -36.97 -3.47
C ALA A 205 -27.54 -35.77 -2.60
N LEU A 206 -26.53 -35.05 -3.09
CA LEU A 206 -26.07 -33.79 -2.52
C LEU A 206 -26.86 -32.59 -3.08
N CYS A 207 -27.02 -31.51 -2.31
CA CYS A 207 -27.72 -30.32 -2.79
C CYS A 207 -26.81 -29.39 -3.62
N ARG A 208 -25.55 -29.20 -3.18
CA ARG A 208 -24.56 -28.34 -3.83
C ARG A 208 -23.19 -29.03 -3.85
N LEU A 209 -22.52 -28.96 -5.00
CA LEU A 209 -21.14 -29.40 -5.18
C LEU A 209 -20.25 -28.17 -5.34
N LEU A 210 -19.21 -28.07 -4.53
CA LEU A 210 -18.20 -27.01 -4.62
C LEU A 210 -16.90 -27.61 -5.12
N SER A 211 -16.48 -27.26 -6.33
CA SER A 211 -15.15 -27.56 -6.85
C SER A 211 -14.36 -26.28 -7.06
N ASP A 212 -13.06 -26.39 -7.28
CA ASP A 212 -12.30 -25.30 -7.85
C ASP A 212 -12.65 -25.12 -9.35
N GLN A 213 -12.10 -24.07 -9.98
CA GLN A 213 -12.21 -23.85 -11.43
C GLN A 213 -11.13 -24.63 -12.21
N GLY A 214 -10.72 -25.80 -11.72
CA GLY A 214 -9.88 -26.72 -12.48
C GLY A 214 -10.52 -27.01 -13.84
N ARG A 215 -9.70 -27.09 -14.90
CA ARG A 215 -10.20 -27.34 -16.26
C ARG A 215 -10.92 -28.69 -16.36
N GLU A 216 -10.58 -29.62 -15.47
CA GLU A 216 -11.20 -30.91 -15.28
C GLU A 216 -12.66 -30.85 -14.80
N PHE A 217 -13.12 -29.70 -14.28
CA PHE A 217 -14.46 -29.49 -13.73
C PHE A 217 -15.35 -28.58 -14.60
N VAL A 218 -14.83 -28.03 -15.69
CA VAL A 218 -15.56 -27.11 -16.58
C VAL A 218 -15.74 -27.74 -17.96
N ALA A 219 -16.97 -28.00 -18.37
CA ALA A 219 -17.30 -28.35 -19.75
C ALA A 219 -17.20 -27.11 -20.65
N LYS A 220 -16.63 -27.26 -21.85
CA LYS A 220 -16.71 -26.24 -22.91
C LYS A 220 -18.10 -26.22 -23.54
#